data_AF-A0A5B0GAV0-F1
#
_entry.id   AF-A0A5B0GAV0-F1
#
_cell.length_a   1.000
_cell.length_b   1.000
_cell.length_c   1.000
_cell.angle_alpha   90.00
_cell.angle_beta   90.00
_cell.angle_gamma   90.00
#
_symmetry.space_group_name_H-M   'P 1'
#
loop_
_entity.id
_entity.type
_entity.pdbx_description
1 polymer ?
#
loop_
_entity_poly.entity_id
_entity_poly.type
_entity_poly.pdbx_seq_one_letter_code
_entity_poly.pdbx_strand_id
1 'polypeptide(L)'
;MSVLHKEVEAPPYRIVINAEREYRSGDADPNGGYYARAVITRLDGAPVYKNFVMYQIQRGDVFGDPQGVLRDAEERAREAIANGFPDN
;
A
#
# COMPACT_ATOMS: atom_id res chain seq x y z
N MET A 1 3.67 16.96 -1.55
CA MET A 1 3.39 15.57 -1.94
C MET A 1 4.70 14.93 -2.35
N SER A 2 5.07 13.78 -1.77
CA SER A 2 6.22 12.99 -2.26
C SER A 2 5.76 12.16 -3.45
N VAL A 3 6.63 11.97 -4.45
CA VAL A 3 6.37 11.05 -5.58
C VAL A 3 6.10 9.62 -5.10
N LEU A 4 6.56 9.27 -3.88
CA LEU A 4 6.42 7.95 -3.27
C LEU A 4 5.23 7.85 -2.30
N HIS A 5 4.38 8.85 -2.21
CA HIS A 5 3.27 8.85 -1.27
C HIS A 5 1.97 9.20 -1.98
N LYS A 6 0.92 8.42 -1.72
CA LYS A 6 -0.41 8.62 -2.29
C LYS A 6 -1.47 8.37 -1.23
N GLU A 7 -2.42 9.28 -1.12
CA GLU A 7 -3.62 9.09 -0.31
C GLU A 7 -4.82 9.00 -1.24
N VAL A 8 -5.70 8.04 -0.97
CA VAL A 8 -6.93 7.80 -1.72
C VAL A 8 -8.08 7.71 -0.75
N GLU A 9 -9.10 8.54 -0.94
CA GLU A 9 -10.36 8.42 -0.22
C GLU A 9 -11.27 7.43 -0.94
N ALA A 10 -11.72 6.41 -0.22
CA ALA A 10 -12.63 5.39 -0.71
C ALA A 10 -13.72 5.16 0.36
N PRO A 11 -14.70 6.08 0.50
CA PRO A 11 -15.65 6.06 1.60
C PRO A 11 -16.33 4.69 1.79
N PRO A 12 -16.38 4.16 3.04
CA PRO A 12 -16.08 4.81 4.32
C PRO A 12 -14.60 4.77 4.75
N TYR A 13 -13.68 4.41 3.85
CA TYR A 13 -12.26 4.20 4.15
C TYR A 13 -11.34 5.29 3.60
N ARG A 14 -10.14 5.39 4.19
CA ARG A 14 -8.98 6.09 3.66
C ARG A 14 -7.88 5.08 3.41
N ILE A 15 -7.24 5.18 2.26
CA ILE A 15 -6.09 4.36 1.87
C ILE A 15 -4.87 5.28 1.84
N VAL A 16 -3.83 4.91 2.58
CA VAL A 16 -2.54 5.58 2.57
C VAL A 16 -1.50 4.62 1.98
N ILE A 17 -0.86 5.03 0.89
CA ILE A 17 0.10 4.23 0.15
C ILE A 17 1.47 4.90 0.25
N ASN A 18 2.45 4.14 0.70
CA ASN A 18 3.84 4.56 0.77
C ASN A 18 4.69 3.61 -0.05
N ALA A 19 5.34 4.16 -1.08
CA ALA A 19 6.38 3.48 -1.83
C ALA A 19 7.75 3.72 -1.18
N GLU A 20 8.59 2.71 -1.26
CA GLU A 20 9.95 2.70 -0.75
C GLU A 20 10.86 2.13 -1.84
N ARG A 21 12.07 2.67 -1.95
CA ARG A 21 13.07 2.12 -2.87
C ARG A 21 13.70 0.89 -2.23
N GLU A 22 13.70 -0.23 -2.93
CA GLU A 22 14.46 -1.40 -2.52
C GLU A 22 15.95 -1.13 -2.69
N TYR A 23 16.70 -1.20 -1.60
CA TYR A 23 18.15 -1.15 -1.62
C TYR A 23 18.71 -2.58 -1.52
N ARG A 24 19.37 -3.04 -2.57
CA ARG A 24 20.03 -4.35 -2.59
C ARG A 24 21.52 -4.17 -2.40
N SER A 25 21.98 -4.35 -1.16
CA SER A 25 23.39 -4.26 -0.83
C SER A 25 24.16 -5.39 -1.53
N GLY A 26 25.16 -5.04 -2.34
CA GLY A 26 26.02 -6.00 -3.04
C GLY A 26 25.72 -6.20 -4.53
N ASP A 27 24.64 -5.62 -5.06
CA ASP A 27 24.34 -5.65 -6.49
C ASP A 27 25.08 -4.53 -7.26
N ALA A 28 25.41 -4.82 -8.53
CA ALA A 28 26.08 -3.86 -9.42
C ALA A 28 25.23 -2.61 -9.71
N ASP A 29 23.90 -2.74 -9.64
CA ASP A 29 22.96 -1.63 -9.50
C ASP A 29 22.18 -1.79 -8.18
N PRO A 30 22.54 -1.05 -7.12
CA PRO A 30 21.92 -1.20 -5.81
C PRO A 30 20.47 -0.68 -5.77
N ASN A 31 19.98 -0.06 -6.86
CA ASN A 31 18.61 0.39 -6.99
C ASN A 31 17.72 -0.72 -7.60
N GLY A 32 17.39 -1.72 -6.79
CA GLY A 32 16.62 -2.90 -7.24
C GLY A 32 15.18 -2.63 -7.70
N GLY A 33 14.64 -1.45 -7.39
CA GLY A 33 13.32 -0.98 -7.80
C GLY A 33 12.55 -0.34 -6.64
N TYR A 34 11.23 -0.31 -6.74
CA TYR A 34 10.32 0.24 -5.74
C TYR A 34 9.28 -0.78 -5.31
N TYR A 35 9.02 -0.89 -4.02
CA TYR A 35 7.85 -1.60 -3.49
C TYR A 35 6.95 -0.61 -2.75
N ALA A 36 5.65 -0.92 -2.63
CA ALA A 36 4.74 -0.09 -1.85
C ALA A 36 3.93 -0.92 -0.85
N ARG A 37 3.61 -0.25 0.25
CA ARG A 37 2.71 -0.73 1.30
C ARG A 37 1.49 0.18 1.33
N ALA A 38 0.32 -0.41 1.49
CA ALA A 38 -0.91 0.32 1.68
C ALA A 38 -1.48 0.06 3.08
N VAL A 39 -1.99 1.11 3.72
CA VAL A 39 -2.70 1.04 4.99
C VAL A 39 -4.10 1.55 4.77
N ILE A 40 -5.08 0.77 5.20
CA ILE A 40 -6.50 1.11 5.11
C ILE A 40 -7.00 1.43 6.51
N THR A 41 -7.62 2.59 6.67
CA THR A 41 -8.29 3.02 7.90
C THR A 41 -9.73 3.42 7.60
N ARG A 42 -10.63 3.34 8.58
CA ARG A 42 -11.96 3.94 8.42
C ARG A 42 -11.91 5.43 8.74
N LEU A 43 -12.67 6.22 8.00
CA LEU A 43 -12.77 7.68 8.18
C LEU A 43 -13.41 8.07 9.51
N ASP A 44 -14.27 7.20 10.07
CA ASP A 44 -14.94 7.40 11.36
C ASP A 44 -14.11 6.92 12.58
N GLY A 45 -12.89 6.41 12.35
CA GLY A 45 -12.02 5.87 13.40
C GLY A 45 -12.47 4.53 13.98
N ALA A 46 -13.56 3.93 13.46
CA ALA A 46 -13.99 2.61 13.88
C ALA A 46 -13.02 1.52 13.38
N PRO A 47 -13.07 0.31 13.97
CA PRO A 47 -12.29 -0.82 13.49
C PRO A 47 -12.56 -1.11 12.00
N VAL A 48 -11.48 -1.32 11.25
CA VAL A 48 -11.51 -1.70 9.84
C VAL A 48 -11.82 -3.19 9.71
N TYR A 49 -11.16 -4.01 10.53
CA TYR A 49 -11.28 -5.47 10.51
C TYR A 49 -11.14 -6.05 11.91
N LYS A 50 -12.10 -6.89 12.34
CA LYS A 50 -12.16 -7.42 13.71
C LYS A 50 -12.04 -6.26 14.73
N ASN A 51 -11.01 -6.27 15.57
CA ASN A 51 -10.71 -5.21 16.55
C ASN A 51 -9.55 -4.28 16.09
N PHE A 52 -9.10 -4.39 14.84
CA PHE A 52 -8.00 -3.60 14.31
C PHE A 52 -8.50 -2.32 13.65
N VAL A 53 -7.95 -1.18 14.07
CA VAL A 53 -8.23 0.16 13.51
C VAL A 53 -7.53 0.42 12.17
N MET A 54 -6.61 -0.46 11.79
CA MET A 54 -5.85 -0.40 10.54
C MET A 54 -5.74 -1.79 9.93
N TYR A 55 -5.86 -1.87 8.61
CA TYR A 55 -5.56 -3.07 7.84
C TYR A 55 -4.38 -2.79 6.92
N GLN A 56 -3.30 -3.58 7.07
CA GLN A 56 -2.08 -3.41 6.30
C GLN A 56 -2.08 -4.38 5.13
N ILE A 57 -1.96 -3.84 3.92
CA ILE A 57 -1.69 -4.62 2.71
C ILE A 57 -0.20 -4.94 2.69
N GLN A 58 0.12 -6.23 2.57
CA GLN A 58 1.51 -6.69 2.54
C GLN A 58 2.26 -6.12 1.33
N ARG A 59 3.59 -6.21 1.39
CA ARG A 59 4.49 -5.81 0.31
C ARG A 59 4.12 -6.58 -0.97
N GLY A 60 3.85 -5.85 -2.05
CA GLY A 60 3.63 -6.43 -3.38
C GLY A 60 4.92 -6.53 -4.18
N ASP A 61 4.76 -6.63 -5.50
CA ASP A 61 5.86 -6.72 -6.45
C ASP A 61 6.75 -5.47 -6.45
N VAL A 62 7.97 -5.66 -6.95
CA VAL A 62 8.95 -4.59 -7.13
C VAL A 62 8.87 -4.06 -8.56
N PHE A 63 8.66 -2.76 -8.71
CA PHE A 63 8.57 -2.09 -10.01
C PHE A 63 9.78 -1.18 -10.27
N GLY A 64 10.11 -0.97 -11.54
CA GLY A 64 11.16 -0.02 -11.94
C GLY A 64 10.76 1.44 -11.76
N ASP A 65 9.45 1.73 -11.63
CA ASP A 65 8.93 3.08 -11.55
C ASP A 65 7.97 3.28 -10.35
N PRO A 66 7.99 4.47 -9.71
CA PRO A 66 7.10 4.80 -8.59
C PRO A 66 5.60 4.80 -8.90
N GLN A 67 5.20 5.12 -10.14
CA GLN A 67 3.78 5.27 -10.46
C GLN A 67 3.11 3.90 -10.60
N GLY A 68 3.78 2.94 -11.22
CA GLY A 68 3.36 1.55 -11.35
C GLY A 68 3.17 0.91 -9.98
N VAL A 69 4.15 1.05 -9.08
CA VAL A 69 4.03 0.45 -7.73
C VAL A 69 2.92 1.08 -6.89
N LEU A 70 2.69 2.39 -7.02
CA LEU A 70 1.59 3.07 -6.31
C LEU A 70 0.22 2.63 -6.84
N ARG A 71 0.11 2.40 -8.15
CA ARG A 71 -1.12 1.91 -8.78
C ARG A 71 -1.42 0.46 -8.37
N ASP A 72 -0.42 -0.41 -8.40
CA ASP A 72 -0.53 -1.79 -7.91
C ASP A 72 -1.01 -1.85 -6.46
N ALA A 73 -0.39 -1.06 -5.57
CA ALA A 73 -0.78 -1.04 -4.16
C ALA A 73 -2.20 -0.48 -3.95
N GLU A 74 -2.65 0.46 -4.78
CA GLU A 74 -4.04 0.93 -4.75
C GLU A 74 -5.02 -0.16 -5.19
N GLU A 75 -4.72 -0.87 -6.28
CA GLU A 75 -5.57 -1.95 -6.81
C GLU A 75 -5.73 -3.06 -5.76
N ARG A 76 -4.64 -3.49 -5.13
CA ARG A 76 -4.68 -4.47 -4.02
C ARG A 76 -5.44 -3.96 -2.79
N ALA A 77 -5.31 -2.69 -2.44
CA ALA A 77 -6.06 -2.11 -1.33
C ALA A 77 -7.56 -2.06 -1.60
N ARG A 78 -7.98 -1.72 -2.83
CA ARG A 78 -9.38 -1.75 -3.24
C ARG A 78 -9.92 -3.17 -3.27
N GLU A 79 -9.13 -4.14 -3.71
CA GLU A 79 -9.50 -5.55 -3.69
C GLU A 79 -9.69 -6.06 -2.25
N ALA A 80 -8.82 -5.70 -1.32
CA ALA A 80 -9.00 -6.04 0.09
C ALA A 80 -10.29 -5.46 0.69
N ILE A 81 -10.65 -4.22 0.32
CA ILE A 81 -11.94 -3.61 0.70
C ILE A 81 -13.10 -4.40 0.10
N ALA A 82 -13.03 -4.74 -1.19
CA ALA A 82 -14.08 -5.48 -1.89
C ALA A 82 -14.28 -6.90 -1.31
N ASN A 83 -13.20 -7.54 -0.87
CA ASN A 83 -13.21 -8.88 -0.27
C ASN A 83 -13.50 -8.86 1.24
N GLY A 84 -13.75 -7.69 1.84
CA GLY A 84 -14.09 -7.58 3.25
C GLY A 84 -12.92 -7.87 4.20
N PHE A 85 -11.69 -7.55 3.79
CA PHE A 85 -10.46 -7.69 4.57
C PHE A 85 -10.13 -9.15 4.93
N PRO A 86 -9.79 -10.00 3.94
CA PRO A 86 -9.44 -11.40 4.21
C PRO A 86 -8.24 -11.53 5.17
N ASP A 87 -8.18 -12.62 5.93
CA ASP A 87 -6.97 -12.94 6.70
C ASP A 87 -5.85 -13.29 5.69
N ASN A 88 -4.85 -12.40 5.56
CA ASN A 88 -3.65 -12.59 4.72
C ASN A 88 -2.66 -13.56 5.37
#